data_AF-A0A7S2Z214-F1
#
_entry.id   AF-A0A7S2Z214-F1
#
_cell.length_a   1.000
_cell.length_b   1.000
_cell.length_c   1.000
_cell.angle_alpha   90.00
_cell.angle_beta   90.00
_cell.angle_gamma   90.00
#
_symmetry.space_group_name_H-M   'P 1'
#
loop_
_entity.id
_entity.type
_entity.pdbx_description
1 polymer ?
#
loop_
_entity_poly.entity_id
_entity_poly.type
_entity_poly.pdbx_seq_one_letter_code
_entity_poly.pdbx_strand_id
1 'polypeptide(L)'
;VRSVTTCGKRAGLGGGVGARPSHGQRRASSCRLSSSSPNSVAPILSPEEIRESFPILNQSVHSDKRLVYLDNAATSQKPVEVLRAMEEYYGEYNSNVHRGVHALSARATQRYEEAREKVARFVRG
;
A
#
# COMPACT_ATOMS: atom_id res chain seq x y z
N VAL A 1 -18.83 -33.64 -5.97
CA VAL A 1 -17.42 -33.43 -6.39
C VAL A 1 -16.81 -32.43 -5.42
N ARG A 2 -16.10 -32.91 -4.40
CA ARG A 2 -15.27 -32.11 -3.50
C ARG A 2 -13.82 -32.50 -3.77
N SER A 3 -12.93 -31.54 -3.97
CA SER A 3 -11.51 -31.74 -3.71
C SER A 3 -10.92 -30.48 -3.09
N VAL A 4 -10.64 -30.61 -1.80
CA VAL A 4 -9.74 -29.78 -1.02
C VAL A 4 -8.37 -30.43 -1.15
N THR A 5 -7.30 -29.67 -1.35
CA THR A 5 -5.94 -30.21 -1.18
C THR A 5 -5.11 -29.23 -0.37
N THR A 6 -5.01 -29.52 0.92
CA THR A 6 -4.04 -28.94 1.85
C THR A 6 -2.73 -29.71 1.76
N CYS A 7 -1.60 -28.98 1.78
CA CYS A 7 -0.25 -29.53 1.80
C CYS A 7 0.06 -30.07 3.21
N GLY A 8 0.07 -31.39 3.36
CA GLY A 8 0.43 -32.07 4.61
C GLY A 8 1.89 -32.53 4.63
N LYS A 9 2.69 -31.98 5.53
CA LYS A 9 3.97 -32.56 5.97
C LYS A 9 3.69 -33.82 6.79
N ARG A 10 4.17 -35.00 6.34
CA ARG A 10 4.26 -36.21 7.18
C ARG A 10 5.70 -36.40 7.64
N ALA A 11 5.88 -36.44 8.95
CA ALA A 11 7.09 -36.86 9.63
C ALA A 11 7.21 -38.39 9.55
N GLY A 12 8.41 -38.87 9.19
CA GLY A 12 8.77 -40.28 9.23
C GLY A 12 9.19 -40.71 10.64
N LEU A 13 8.70 -41.87 11.06
CA LEU A 13 9.15 -42.60 12.24
C LEU A 13 9.68 -43.96 11.75
N GLY A 14 10.96 -44.21 11.99
CA GLY A 14 11.62 -45.50 11.73
C GLY A 14 12.92 -45.54 12.50
N GLY A 15 12.96 -46.35 13.56
CA GLY A 15 14.11 -46.53 14.44
C GLY A 15 15.18 -47.45 13.85
N GLY A 16 16.43 -47.23 14.30
CA GLY A 16 17.57 -48.09 14.00
C GLY A 16 18.76 -47.69 14.87
N VAL A 17 19.30 -48.68 15.58
CA VAL A 17 20.28 -48.60 16.68
C VAL A 17 21.71 -48.68 16.13
N GLY A 18 22.68 -47.97 16.74
CA GLY A 18 24.09 -48.39 16.72
C GLY A 18 25.19 -47.32 16.54
N ALA A 19 26.13 -47.30 17.50
CA ALA A 19 27.56 -46.91 17.41
C ALA A 19 28.01 -45.41 17.44
N ARG A 20 28.30 -44.95 18.67
CA ARG A 20 29.52 -44.32 19.27
C ARG A 20 30.69 -43.72 18.40
N PRO A 21 31.54 -42.83 18.99
CA PRO A 21 31.83 -41.48 18.47
C PRO A 21 33.32 -41.21 18.12
N SER A 22 33.64 -40.05 17.51
CA SER A 22 34.89 -39.32 17.79
C SER A 22 35.01 -37.96 17.06
N HIS A 23 35.52 -36.96 17.81
CA HIS A 23 36.41 -35.87 17.41
C HIS A 23 36.02 -35.04 16.17
N GLY A 24 35.52 -33.82 16.31
CA GLY A 24 36.29 -32.69 16.84
C GLY A 24 36.83 -31.87 15.67
N GLN A 25 36.16 -30.76 15.34
CA GLN A 25 36.75 -29.57 14.70
C GLN A 25 35.75 -28.42 14.67
N ARG A 26 35.95 -27.46 15.58
CA ARG A 26 35.46 -26.10 15.45
C ARG A 26 36.14 -25.48 14.23
N ARG A 27 35.41 -24.86 13.30
CA ARG A 27 35.95 -23.78 12.45
C ARG A 27 34.82 -23.00 11.77
N ALA A 28 34.73 -21.75 12.22
CA ALA A 28 34.17 -20.55 11.60
C ALA A 28 33.01 -20.72 10.60
N SER A 29 31.81 -20.32 11.03
CA SER A 29 30.83 -19.71 10.14
C SER A 29 31.51 -18.56 9.39
N SER A 30 31.95 -18.81 8.16
CA SER A 30 32.34 -17.76 7.23
C SER A 30 31.06 -17.05 6.79
N CYS A 31 30.58 -16.13 7.64
CA CYS A 31 29.64 -15.12 7.24
C CYS A 31 30.31 -14.31 6.12
N ARG A 32 30.00 -14.64 4.86
CA ARG A 32 30.27 -13.74 3.74
C ARG A 32 29.49 -12.47 4.03
N LEU A 33 30.21 -11.41 4.38
CA LEU A 33 29.72 -10.05 4.32
C LEU A 33 29.41 -9.76 2.84
N SER A 34 28.14 -9.91 2.46
CA SER A 34 27.66 -9.32 1.22
C SER A 34 27.58 -7.82 1.46
N SER A 35 28.50 -7.09 0.86
CA SER A 35 28.53 -5.63 0.84
C SER A 35 27.27 -5.12 0.15
N SER A 36 26.25 -4.76 0.91
CA SER A 36 25.13 -3.96 0.41
C SER A 36 25.67 -2.56 0.11
N SER A 37 25.84 -2.24 -1.17
CA SER A 37 26.15 -0.88 -1.61
C SER A 37 25.12 0.12 -1.07
N PRO A 38 25.55 1.24 -0.47
CA PRO A 38 24.66 2.27 0.05
C PRO A 38 24.32 3.22 -1.10
N ASN A 39 23.46 2.80 -2.02
CA ASN A 39 22.85 3.73 -2.97
C ASN A 39 21.37 3.37 -3.10
N SER A 40 20.63 3.58 -2.01
CA SER A 40 19.17 3.78 -2.10
C SER A 40 18.96 5.16 -2.71
N VAL A 41 18.99 5.21 -4.05
CA VAL A 41 18.54 6.39 -4.78
C VAL A 41 17.05 6.49 -4.46
N ALA A 42 16.63 7.62 -3.87
CA ALA A 42 15.22 7.91 -3.69
C ALA A 42 14.49 7.68 -5.03
N PRO A 43 13.28 7.09 -5.03
CA PRO A 43 12.60 6.77 -6.27
C PRO A 43 12.48 8.02 -7.13
N ILE A 44 13.01 7.93 -8.35
CA ILE A 44 12.90 9.00 -9.34
C ILE A 44 11.41 9.11 -9.68
N LEU A 45 10.79 10.25 -9.38
CA LEU A 45 9.39 10.48 -9.71
C LEU A 45 9.25 10.68 -11.23
N SER A 46 8.56 9.76 -11.91
CA SER A 46 8.27 9.86 -13.35
C SER A 46 7.01 10.71 -13.59
N PRO A 47 7.07 11.77 -14.43
CA PRO A 47 5.89 12.55 -14.80
C PRO A 47 4.80 11.71 -15.46
N GLU A 48 5.18 10.70 -16.23
CA GLU A 48 4.26 9.80 -16.91
C GLU A 48 3.46 8.96 -15.90
N GLU A 49 4.13 8.42 -14.88
CA GLU A 49 3.49 7.64 -13.80
C GLU A 49 2.49 8.51 -13.01
N ILE A 50 2.86 9.76 -12.70
CA ILE A 50 1.95 10.69 -12.01
C ILE A 50 0.74 11.00 -12.88
N ARG A 51 0.92 11.16 -14.20
CA ARG A 51 -0.17 11.50 -15.12
C ARG A 51 -1.22 10.38 -15.20
N GLU A 52 -0.82 9.12 -15.04
CA GLU A 52 -1.74 7.97 -15.02
C GLU A 52 -2.75 8.04 -13.86
N SER A 53 -2.37 8.65 -12.73
CA SER A 53 -3.27 8.87 -11.60
C SER A 53 -4.38 9.90 -11.90
N PHE A 54 -4.30 10.69 -12.97
CA PHE A 54 -5.28 11.72 -13.33
C PHE A 54 -6.03 11.35 -14.62
N PRO A 55 -7.13 10.58 -14.53
CA PRO A 55 -7.81 10.04 -15.71
C PRO A 55 -8.32 11.13 -16.67
N ILE A 56 -8.68 12.30 -16.15
CA ILE A 56 -9.14 13.44 -16.96
C ILE A 56 -8.08 13.94 -17.95
N LEU A 57 -6.78 13.80 -17.64
CA LEU A 57 -5.70 14.26 -18.50
C LEU A 57 -5.52 13.38 -19.75
N ASN A 58 -6.19 12.23 -19.82
CA ASN A 58 -6.17 11.36 -21.00
C ASN A 58 -7.29 11.67 -22.00
N GLN A 59 -8.09 12.71 -21.75
CA GLN A 59 -9.15 13.13 -22.64
C GLN A 59 -8.63 13.92 -23.85
N SER A 60 -9.37 13.80 -24.96
CA SER A 60 -9.23 14.66 -26.13
C SER A 60 -10.31 15.74 -26.11
N VAL A 61 -9.93 16.97 -26.44
CA VAL A 61 -10.80 18.14 -26.54
C VAL A 61 -10.71 18.74 -27.95
N HIS A 62 -11.75 19.44 -28.38
CA HIS A 62 -11.80 20.14 -29.68
C HIS A 62 -11.42 19.23 -30.88
N SER A 63 -12.16 18.13 -31.02
CA SER A 63 -12.08 17.24 -32.20
C SER A 63 -10.65 16.75 -32.49
N ASP A 64 -9.99 16.16 -31.49
CA ASP A 64 -8.75 15.34 -31.58
C ASP A 64 -7.46 15.94 -30.97
N LYS A 65 -7.54 17.02 -30.18
CA LYS A 65 -6.36 17.55 -29.45
C LYS A 65 -6.30 16.97 -28.04
N ARG A 66 -5.12 16.50 -27.63
CA ARG A 66 -4.90 16.05 -26.24
C ARG A 66 -5.12 17.21 -25.26
N LEU A 67 -5.81 16.96 -24.17
CA LEU A 67 -6.01 17.95 -23.12
C LEU A 67 -4.65 18.39 -22.52
N VAL A 68 -4.41 19.70 -22.54
CA VAL A 68 -3.34 20.38 -21.81
C VAL A 68 -3.99 21.38 -20.86
N TYR A 69 -4.02 21.04 -19.58
CA TYR A 69 -4.69 21.84 -18.56
C TYR A 69 -3.68 22.75 -17.84
N LEU A 70 -3.70 24.06 -18.16
CA LEU A 70 -2.78 25.07 -17.62
C LEU A 70 -3.46 26.04 -16.65
N ASP A 71 -4.62 25.67 -16.12
CA ASP A 71 -5.42 26.51 -15.20
C ASP A 71 -5.42 25.96 -13.76
N ASN A 72 -4.29 25.36 -13.34
CA ASN A 72 -4.17 24.72 -12.02
C ASN A 72 -4.29 25.72 -10.84
N ALA A 73 -4.05 27.00 -11.09
CA ALA A 73 -4.18 28.07 -10.11
C ALA A 73 -5.64 28.37 -9.76
N ALA A 74 -6.57 28.18 -10.70
CA ALA A 74 -8.00 28.31 -10.43
C ALA A 74 -8.54 27.07 -9.70
N THR A 75 -8.21 25.87 -10.20
CA THR A 75 -8.52 24.61 -9.54
C THR A 75 -7.61 23.49 -10.05
N SER A 76 -7.34 22.49 -9.22
CA SER A 76 -6.52 21.35 -9.61
C SER A 76 -7.37 20.12 -9.93
N GLN A 77 -6.89 19.31 -10.88
CA GLN A 77 -7.50 18.01 -11.16
C GLN A 77 -7.29 17.04 -9.98
N LYS A 78 -8.17 16.04 -9.86
CA LYS A 78 -8.14 15.08 -8.75
C LYS A 78 -7.54 13.74 -9.22
N PRO A 79 -6.61 13.15 -8.45
CA PRO A 79 -6.13 11.83 -8.75
C PRO A 79 -7.16 10.75 -8.34
N VAL A 80 -7.03 9.53 -8.86
CA VAL A 80 -7.95 8.41 -8.61
C VAL A 80 -8.13 8.13 -7.13
N GLU A 81 -7.08 8.25 -6.32
CA GLU A 81 -7.11 8.00 -4.88
C GLU A 81 -8.06 8.95 -4.15
N VAL A 82 -8.11 10.22 -4.56
CA VAL A 82 -9.04 11.21 -4.01
C VAL A 82 -10.47 10.87 -4.43
N LEU A 83 -10.67 10.47 -5.69
CA LEU A 83 -12.00 10.07 -6.17
C LEU A 83 -12.54 8.86 -5.42
N ARG A 84 -11.71 7.82 -5.24
CA ARG A 84 -12.06 6.61 -4.48
C ARG A 84 -12.38 6.91 -3.02
N ALA A 85 -11.60 7.78 -2.36
CA ALA A 85 -11.88 8.14 -0.98
C ALA A 85 -13.23 8.85 -0.82
N MET A 86 -13.59 9.73 -1.78
CA MET A 86 -14.92 10.35 -1.81
C MET A 86 -16.02 9.31 -2.07
N GLU A 87 -15.81 8.42 -3.04
CA GLU A 87 -16.76 7.35 -3.38
C GLU A 87 -17.00 6.41 -2.19
N GLU A 88 -15.95 5.98 -1.50
CA GLU A 88 -16.05 5.16 -0.28
C GLU A 88 -16.86 5.89 0.80
N TYR A 89 -16.58 7.17 1.04
CA TYR A 89 -17.31 7.97 2.03
C TYR A 89 -18.81 8.04 1.71
N TYR A 90 -19.15 8.39 0.47
CA TYR A 90 -20.56 8.54 0.07
C TYR A 90 -21.29 7.20 -0.09
N GLY A 91 -20.59 6.15 -0.50
CA GLY A 91 -21.16 4.82 -0.72
C GLY A 91 -21.32 3.99 0.55
N GLU A 92 -20.45 4.16 1.55
CA GLU A 92 -20.41 3.23 2.70
C GLU A 92 -20.81 3.86 4.05
N TYR A 93 -20.44 5.11 4.34
CA TYR A 93 -20.57 5.65 5.69
C TYR A 93 -20.86 7.15 5.75
N ASN A 94 -21.58 7.67 4.75
CA ASN A 94 -22.06 9.03 4.77
C ASN A 94 -23.01 9.26 5.97
N SER A 95 -22.63 10.15 6.87
CA SER A 95 -23.47 10.53 8.01
C SER A 95 -23.01 11.85 8.60
N ASN A 96 -23.85 12.44 9.45
CA ASN A 96 -23.48 13.64 10.19
C ASN A 96 -22.38 13.28 11.21
N VAL A 97 -21.30 14.05 11.19
CA VAL A 97 -20.12 13.86 12.05
C VAL A 97 -20.45 14.44 13.44
N HIS A 98 -20.01 13.77 14.51
CA HIS A 98 -20.19 14.15 15.93
C HIS A 98 -21.63 14.22 16.47
N ARG A 99 -22.66 13.91 15.66
CA ARG A 99 -24.07 14.09 16.06
C ARG A 99 -24.91 12.80 16.06
N GLY A 100 -24.31 11.64 15.84
CA GLY A 100 -25.01 10.35 15.88
C GLY A 100 -24.38 9.38 16.86
N VAL A 101 -25.24 8.71 17.64
CA VAL A 101 -24.90 7.54 18.47
C VAL A 101 -24.85 6.24 17.65
N HIS A 102 -25.10 6.33 16.34
CA HIS A 102 -25.20 5.19 15.43
C HIS A 102 -23.89 4.92 14.68
N ALA A 103 -23.70 3.67 14.25
CA ALA A 103 -22.43 3.16 13.71
C ALA A 103 -21.85 3.99 12.54
N LEU A 104 -22.69 4.45 11.60
CA LEU A 104 -22.21 5.25 10.46
C LEU A 104 -21.67 6.63 10.90
N SER A 105 -22.31 7.26 11.89
CA SER A 105 -21.85 8.54 12.43
C SER A 105 -20.52 8.37 13.17
N ALA A 106 -20.34 7.28 13.90
CA ALA A 106 -19.05 6.96 14.53
C ALA A 106 -17.94 6.75 13.48
N ARG A 107 -18.21 5.97 12.41
CA ARG A 107 -17.24 5.72 11.34
C ARG A 107 -16.90 7.01 10.56
N ALA A 108 -17.90 7.82 10.23
CA ALA A 108 -17.69 9.12 9.58
C ALA A 108 -16.85 10.06 10.46
N THR A 109 -17.15 10.12 11.75
CA THR A 109 -16.43 10.94 12.72
C THR A 109 -14.96 10.52 12.83
N GLN A 110 -14.70 9.22 12.93
CA GLN A 110 -13.34 8.70 12.98
C GLN A 110 -12.54 9.09 11.73
N ARG A 111 -13.07 8.82 10.53
CA ARG A 111 -12.38 9.14 9.26
C ARG A 111 -12.16 10.64 9.09
N TYR A 112 -13.07 11.46 9.58
CA TYR A 112 -12.94 12.92 9.57
C TYR A 112 -11.79 13.40 10.47
N GLU A 113 -11.71 12.93 11.71
CA GLU A 113 -10.62 13.31 12.63
C GLU A 113 -9.26 12.79 12.15
N GLU A 114 -9.20 11.59 11.56
CA GLU A 114 -7.99 11.08 10.92
C GLU A 114 -7.51 11.99 9.78
N ALA A 115 -8.42 12.52 8.96
CA ALA A 115 -8.08 13.48 7.91
C ALA A 115 -7.59 14.81 8.50
N ARG A 116 -8.24 15.29 9.57
CA ARG A 116 -7.83 16.50 10.29
C ARG A 116 -6.41 16.39 10.85
N GLU A 117 -6.06 15.24 11.44
CA GLU A 117 -4.72 15.00 11.94
C GLU A 117 -3.68 14.95 10.80
N LYS A 118 -4.00 14.31 9.67
CA LYS A 118 -3.13 14.28 8.49
C LYS A 118 -2.84 15.68 7.96
N VAL A 119 -3.85 16.54 7.86
CA VAL A 119 -3.68 17.95 7.45
C VAL A 119 -2.86 18.72 8.47
N ALA A 120 -3.11 18.52 9.77
CA ALA A 120 -2.34 19.17 10.82
C ALA A 120 -0.85 18.81 10.75
N ARG A 121 -0.51 17.54 10.49
CA ARG A 121 0.89 17.10 10.26
C ARG A 121 1.46 17.72 8.98
N PHE A 122 0.71 17.69 7.88
CA PHE A 122 1.15 18.24 6.59
C PHE A 122 1.54 19.72 6.67
N VAL A 123 0.76 20.54 7.39
CA VAL A 123 1.02 21.99 7.52
C VAL A 123 2.12 22.30 8.53
N ARG A 124 2.27 21.47 9.57
CA ARG A 124 3.24 21.72 10.65
C ARG A 124 4.69 21.35 10.29
N GLY A 125 4.88 20.49 9.28
CA GLY A 125 6.20 19.99 8.86
C GLY A 125 6.66 18.81 9.70
#